data_AF-A0A850C166-F1
#
_entry.id   AF-A0A850C166-F1
#
_cell.length_a   1.000
_cell.length_b   1.000
_cell.length_c   1.000
_cell.angle_alpha   90.00
_cell.angle_beta   90.00
_cell.angle_gamma   90.00
#
_symmetry.space_group_name_H-M   'P 1'
#
loop_
_entity.id
_entity.type
_entity.pdbx_description
1 polymer ?
#
loop_
_entity_poly.entity_id
_entity_poly.type
_entity_poly.pdbx_seq_one_letter_code
_entity_poly.pdbx_strand_id
1 'polypeptide(L)'
;MRHRNRRWGLGAAVAASWALGGCGLLLGLDEYGPQTCTDGVKGEGETDVDCGGICAKVCGDGMGCGAPKDCESGVCGSLGLCEAASCTDGLKNGDESDKDCG
;
A
#
# COMPACT_ATOMS: atom_id res chain seq x y z
N MET A 1 10.86 -52.85 10.74
CA MET A 1 11.34 -51.63 11.43
C MET A 1 10.14 -50.69 11.60
N ARG A 2 9.90 -50.25 12.85
CA ARG A 2 8.91 -49.26 13.33
C ARG A 2 7.41 -49.43 12.96
N HIS A 3 6.75 -50.36 13.65
CA HIS A 3 5.38 -50.14 14.12
C HIS A 3 5.38 -50.27 15.67
N ARG A 4 5.22 -49.14 16.37
CA ARG A 4 4.81 -49.07 17.80
C ARG A 4 3.71 -48.00 17.85
N ASN A 5 2.45 -48.36 18.07
CA ASN A 5 1.80 -48.73 19.34
C ASN A 5 1.81 -47.61 20.40
N ARG A 6 0.59 -47.34 20.91
CA ARG A 6 0.16 -46.75 22.21
C ARG A 6 -0.53 -45.38 22.01
N ARG A 7 -1.86 -45.25 22.12
CA ARG A 7 -2.72 -45.33 23.33
C ARG A 7 -2.27 -44.24 24.31
N TRP A 8 -3.04 -43.25 24.78
CA TRP A 8 -4.34 -43.18 25.48
C TRP A 8 -4.83 -41.71 25.29
N GLY A 9 -6.10 -41.36 25.07
CA GLY A 9 -7.21 -41.41 26.02
C GLY A 9 -7.14 -40.27 27.06
N LEU A 10 -8.20 -39.45 27.16
CA LEU A 10 -8.52 -38.51 28.27
C LEU A 10 -7.73 -37.18 28.19
N GLY A 11 -8.33 -36.00 28.12
CA GLY A 11 -9.31 -35.44 29.04
C GLY A 11 -8.68 -34.18 29.68
N ALA A 12 -9.39 -33.06 29.61
CA ALA A 12 -9.24 -31.80 30.35
C ALA A 12 -7.96 -31.53 31.19
N ALA A 13 -7.30 -30.40 30.94
CA ALA A 13 -6.98 -29.42 32.00
C ALA A 13 -6.32 -28.16 31.42
N VAL A 14 -6.75 -27.04 31.98
CA VAL A 14 -6.40 -25.65 31.73
C VAL A 14 -5.09 -25.28 32.44
N ALA A 15 -4.45 -24.22 31.96
CA ALA A 15 -3.37 -23.43 32.58
C ALA A 15 -1.95 -24.03 32.46
N ALA A 16 -0.87 -23.28 32.23
CA ALA A 16 -0.63 -21.87 32.52
C ALA A 16 0.54 -21.32 31.68
N SER A 17 0.51 -19.99 31.51
CA SER A 17 1.64 -19.09 31.20
C SER A 17 2.18 -19.23 29.77
N TRP A 18 2.47 -18.16 29.02
CA TRP A 18 3.26 -16.98 29.38
C TRP A 18 2.63 -15.71 28.79
N ALA A 19 2.33 -14.75 29.66
CA ALA A 19 2.22 -13.36 29.27
C ALA A 19 3.59 -12.87 28.79
N LEU A 20 3.65 -12.31 27.59
CA LEU A 20 4.35 -11.07 27.19
C LEU A 20 4.33 -10.97 25.66
N GLY A 21 3.31 -10.27 25.14
CA GLY A 21 3.35 -9.54 23.86
C GLY A 21 3.79 -10.29 22.61
N GLY A 22 2.91 -11.13 22.05
CA GLY A 22 3.09 -11.69 20.71
C GLY A 22 1.76 -11.76 19.99
N CYS A 23 1.44 -10.75 19.18
CA CYS A 23 0.44 -10.90 18.11
C CYS A 23 1.21 -11.17 16.82
N GLY A 24 1.76 -12.37 16.67
CA GLY A 24 2.65 -12.66 15.55
C GLY A 24 3.17 -14.07 15.55
N LEU A 25 2.31 -15.05 15.26
CA LEU A 25 2.65 -16.25 14.50
C LEU A 25 1.36 -17.05 14.30
N LEU A 26 0.91 -17.20 13.05
CA LEU A 26 0.28 -18.38 12.44
C LEU A 26 -0.43 -17.97 11.13
N LEU A 27 0.29 -18.12 10.01
CA LEU A 27 -0.24 -18.39 8.66
C LEU A 27 -1.27 -17.39 8.09
N GLY A 28 -0.80 -16.37 7.38
CA GLY A 28 -1.66 -15.59 6.48
C GLY A 28 -1.00 -14.29 6.02
N LEU A 29 -0.91 -14.11 4.71
CA LEU A 29 -0.75 -12.79 4.10
C LEU A 29 -2.03 -11.97 4.41
N ASP A 30 -1.93 -10.65 4.43
CA ASP A 30 -3.05 -9.68 4.49
C ASP A 30 -3.55 -9.22 5.89
N GLU A 31 -2.66 -8.74 6.76
CA GLU A 31 -2.98 -7.55 7.59
C GLU A 31 -2.58 -6.25 6.85
N TYR A 32 -2.63 -6.29 5.52
CA TYR A 32 -2.90 -5.10 4.75
C TYR A 32 -4.41 -5.01 4.70
N GLY A 33 -5.00 -3.92 5.22
CA GLY A 33 -6.42 -3.64 5.00
C GLY A 33 -6.76 -3.81 3.51
N PRO A 34 -8.03 -4.12 3.17
CA PRO A 34 -8.41 -4.25 1.76
C PRO A 34 -7.87 -3.00 1.08
N GLN A 35 -7.01 -3.20 0.09
CA GLN A 35 -6.28 -2.14 -0.60
C GLN A 35 -7.30 -1.37 -1.44
N THR A 36 -8.09 -0.56 -0.76
CA THR A 36 -9.24 0.16 -1.28
C THR A 36 -8.75 1.50 -1.75
N CYS A 37 -9.11 1.84 -2.97
CA CYS A 37 -8.78 3.10 -3.62
C CYS A 37 -10.03 3.99 -3.76
N THR A 38 -11.04 3.74 -2.91
CA THR A 38 -12.37 4.36 -3.01
C THR A 38 -13.12 4.42 -1.65
N ASP A 39 -12.44 4.20 -0.53
CA ASP A 39 -13.07 4.20 0.80
C ASP A 39 -12.90 5.51 1.56
N GLY A 40 -12.28 6.53 0.95
CA GLY A 40 -12.19 7.88 1.49
C GLY A 40 -11.16 8.03 2.59
N VAL A 41 -10.26 7.07 2.76
CA VAL A 41 -9.15 7.10 3.72
C VAL A 41 -7.86 6.78 3.01
N LYS A 42 -6.72 7.29 3.51
CA LYS A 42 -5.40 6.97 2.96
C LYS A 42 -4.91 5.63 3.52
N GLY A 43 -4.88 4.62 2.68
CA GLY A 43 -4.30 3.30 2.99
C GLY A 43 -2.77 3.27 2.91
N GLU A 44 -2.16 2.14 3.33
CA GLU A 44 -0.70 1.96 3.35
C GLU A 44 -0.07 1.85 1.95
N GLY A 45 -0.86 1.49 0.94
CA GLY A 45 -0.42 1.42 -0.46
C GLY A 45 -0.72 2.67 -1.28
N GLU A 46 -1.41 3.64 -0.72
CA GLU A 46 -1.83 4.87 -1.40
C GLU A 46 -0.89 6.02 -1.08
N THR A 47 -0.67 6.91 -2.06
CA THR A 47 0.15 8.10 -1.82
C THR A 47 -0.70 9.27 -1.31
N ASP A 48 -1.99 9.28 -1.64
CA ASP A 48 -3.02 10.12 -1.03
C ASP A 48 -4.35 9.36 -0.93
N VAL A 49 -5.37 9.96 -0.31
CA VAL A 49 -6.71 9.37 -0.14
C VAL A 49 -7.28 8.93 -1.48
N ASP A 50 -7.54 7.63 -1.63
CA ASP A 50 -8.15 7.02 -2.82
C ASP A 50 -7.34 7.20 -4.12
N CYS A 51 -6.01 7.43 -4.05
CA CYS A 51 -5.17 7.59 -5.24
C CYS A 51 -3.66 7.32 -5.05
N GLY A 52 -3.01 7.01 -6.19
CA GLY A 52 -1.57 6.82 -6.31
C GLY A 52 -1.03 5.54 -5.65
N GLY A 53 0.27 5.30 -5.81
CA GLY A 53 0.94 4.12 -5.26
C GLY A 53 0.51 2.82 -5.93
N ILE A 54 -0.31 2.02 -5.24
CA ILE A 54 -0.91 0.79 -5.76
C ILE A 54 -2.23 1.04 -6.49
N CYS A 55 -2.84 2.21 -6.30
CA CYS A 55 -4.11 2.53 -6.90
C CYS A 55 -3.97 2.79 -8.39
N ALA A 56 -4.92 2.25 -9.16
CA ALA A 56 -5.00 2.50 -10.60
C ALA A 56 -5.35 3.98 -10.91
N LYS A 57 -5.98 4.66 -9.95
CA LYS A 57 -6.30 6.08 -10.03
C LYS A 57 -5.08 6.91 -9.67
N VAL A 58 -4.67 7.78 -10.59
CA VAL A 58 -3.65 8.81 -10.33
C VAL A 58 -4.25 9.96 -9.52
N CYS A 59 -3.40 10.60 -8.73
CA CYS A 59 -3.71 11.75 -7.93
C CYS A 59 -3.65 13.04 -8.78
N GLY A 60 -4.56 13.97 -8.49
CA GLY A 60 -4.57 15.30 -9.12
C GLY A 60 -3.53 16.24 -8.50
N ASP A 61 -3.41 17.44 -9.06
CA ASP A 61 -2.48 18.45 -8.55
C ASP A 61 -2.74 18.81 -7.07
N GLY A 62 -1.67 18.99 -6.31
CA GLY A 62 -1.67 19.27 -4.87
C GLY A 62 -1.84 18.06 -3.96
N MET A 63 -2.06 16.87 -4.51
CA MET A 63 -2.24 15.61 -3.75
C MET A 63 -0.91 14.89 -3.53
N GLY A 64 -0.84 14.05 -2.50
CA GLY A 64 0.34 13.26 -2.14
C GLY A 64 0.78 12.27 -3.21
N CYS A 65 2.09 12.25 -3.50
CA CYS A 65 2.71 11.34 -4.45
C CYS A 65 4.04 10.80 -3.91
N GLY A 66 4.38 9.57 -4.33
CA GLY A 66 5.70 8.98 -4.08
C GLY A 66 6.56 8.93 -5.35
N ALA A 67 5.92 8.95 -6.51
CA ALA A 67 6.53 8.88 -7.81
C ALA A 67 5.75 9.72 -8.85
N PRO A 68 6.42 10.16 -9.93
CA PRO A 68 5.79 10.83 -11.07
C PRO A 68 4.52 10.14 -11.58
N LYS A 69 4.54 8.80 -11.65
CA LYS A 69 3.41 7.96 -12.11
C LYS A 69 2.16 8.05 -11.23
N ASP A 70 2.30 8.55 -10.01
CA ASP A 70 1.18 8.68 -9.07
C ASP A 70 0.36 9.94 -9.37
N CYS A 71 0.87 10.84 -10.22
CA CYS A 71 0.24 12.12 -10.56
C CYS A 71 -0.34 12.10 -11.97
N GLU A 72 -1.51 12.72 -12.15
CA GLU A 72 -2.11 12.94 -13.47
C GLU A 72 -1.20 13.79 -14.36
N SER A 73 -0.55 14.79 -13.76
CA SER A 73 0.49 15.59 -14.39
C SER A 73 1.78 14.82 -14.64
N GLY A 74 1.96 13.60 -14.14
CA GLY A 74 3.25 12.93 -14.23
C GLY A 74 4.39 13.65 -13.48
N VAL A 75 4.10 14.65 -12.64
CA VAL A 75 5.10 15.39 -11.86
C VAL A 75 4.85 15.21 -10.38
N CYS A 76 5.75 14.50 -9.71
CA CYS A 76 5.78 14.46 -8.26
C CYS A 76 6.84 15.44 -7.75
N GLY A 77 6.40 16.57 -7.20
CA GLY A 77 7.25 17.63 -6.68
C GLY A 77 8.12 17.16 -5.51
N SER A 78 9.15 17.94 -5.19
CA SER A 78 10.08 17.61 -4.09
C SER A 78 9.43 17.60 -2.70
N LEU A 79 8.25 18.20 -2.57
CA LEU A 79 7.42 18.17 -1.36
C LEU A 79 6.60 16.88 -1.24
N GLY A 80 6.69 15.97 -2.22
CA GLY A 80 5.86 14.76 -2.30
C GLY A 80 4.42 15.07 -2.67
N LEU A 81 4.19 16.14 -3.43
CA LEU A 81 2.89 16.56 -3.93
C LEU A 81 2.89 16.58 -5.46
N CYS A 82 1.76 16.23 -6.07
CA CYS A 82 1.58 16.36 -7.50
C CYS A 82 1.59 17.82 -7.89
N GLU A 83 2.49 18.20 -8.79
CA GLU A 83 2.57 19.56 -9.33
C GLU A 83 1.88 19.60 -10.68
N ALA A 84 1.29 20.73 -11.03
CA ALA A 84 0.68 20.90 -12.35
C ALA A 84 1.73 20.74 -13.46
N ALA A 85 1.30 20.18 -14.60
CA ALA A 85 2.07 20.15 -15.83
C ALA A 85 2.56 21.58 -16.17
N SER A 86 3.87 21.76 -16.32
CA SER A 86 4.45 23.06 -16.58
C SER A 86 5.38 22.95 -17.77
N CYS A 87 5.21 23.84 -18.76
CA CYS A 87 6.00 23.92 -20.01
C CYS A 87 7.52 24.13 -19.85
N THR A 88 8.06 24.04 -18.64
CA THR A 88 9.47 24.21 -18.30
C THR A 88 9.98 23.09 -17.40
N ASP A 89 9.20 22.04 -17.16
CA ASP A 89 9.54 20.94 -16.26
C ASP A 89 10.35 19.82 -16.95
N GLY A 90 10.56 19.90 -18.28
CA GLY A 90 11.32 18.92 -19.06
C GLY A 90 10.56 17.62 -19.34
N LEU A 91 9.27 17.56 -19.01
CA LEU A 91 8.44 16.38 -19.12
C LEU A 91 7.36 16.62 -20.19
N LYS A 92 6.92 15.56 -20.89
CA LYS A 92 5.75 15.63 -21.78
C LYS A 92 4.54 15.11 -21.03
N ASN A 93 3.77 15.97 -20.40
CA ASN A 93 2.64 15.59 -19.57
C ASN A 93 1.42 16.52 -19.76
N GLY A 94 0.25 16.15 -19.25
CA GLY A 94 -0.99 16.93 -19.45
C GLY A 94 -1.35 17.14 -20.94
N ASP A 95 -1.73 18.37 -21.31
CA ASP A 95 -2.10 18.79 -22.67
C ASP A 95 -0.89 19.20 -23.55
N GLU A 96 0.33 18.86 -23.13
CA GLU A 96 1.54 19.31 -23.83
C GLU A 96 1.74 18.60 -25.18
N SER A 97 1.89 19.40 -26.26
CA SER A 97 2.12 18.87 -27.61
C SER A 97 3.53 18.31 -27.82
N ASP A 98 4.52 18.76 -27.05
CA ASP A 98 5.94 18.34 -27.04
C ASP A 98 6.52 18.34 -25.61
N LYS A 99 7.77 17.87 -25.41
CA LYS A 99 8.42 17.68 -24.09
C LYS A 99 8.57 18.94 -23.21
N ASP A 100 8.31 20.13 -23.75
CA ASP A 100 8.38 21.42 -23.05
C ASP A 100 7.50 22.44 -23.83
N CYS A 101 6.28 22.05 -24.19
CA CYS A 101 5.32 22.85 -24.97
C CYS A 101 5.83 23.44 -26.32
N GLY A 102 5.67 22.68 -27.41
CA GLY A 102 5.67 23.16 -28.81
C GLY A 102 6.74 22.60 -29.73
#